data_AF-A0A4Y2TNL6-F1
#
_entry.id   AF-A0A4Y2TNL6-F1
#
_cell.length_a   1.000
_cell.length_b   1.000
_cell.length_c   1.000
_cell.angle_alpha   90.00
_cell.angle_beta   90.00
_cell.angle_gamma   90.00
#
_symmetry.space_group_name_H-M   'P 1'
#
loop_
_entity.id
_entity.type
_entity.pdbx_description
1 polymer ?
#
loop_
_entity_poly.entity_id
_entity_poly.type
_entity_poly.pdbx_seq_one_letter_code
_entity_poly.pdbx_strand_id
1 'polypeptide(L)'
;MVGIKKNVPTIDRRAVFAMRMIGKGAKSLHKFSSCMALPAPVSQKSYDKINYKIIRATTVVANSCMKKAADEEELLTGSSDIMIKWRWNLENSDSLLSCWCMCRYRS
;
A
#
# COMPACT_ATOMS: atom_id res chain seq x y z
N MET A 1 -30.50 19.00 -15.22
CA MET A 1 -29.02 19.00 -15.31
C MET A 1 -28.45 18.02 -14.30
N VAL A 2 -28.14 16.78 -14.71
CA VAL A 2 -27.54 15.76 -13.84
C VAL A 2 -26.02 15.97 -13.87
N GLY A 3 -25.46 16.51 -12.77
CA GLY A 3 -24.12 17.13 -12.72
C GLY A 3 -22.92 16.22 -13.03
N ILE A 4 -22.06 16.71 -13.92
CA ILE A 4 -20.96 16.01 -14.61
C ILE A 4 -19.79 15.55 -13.71
N LYS A 5 -19.81 15.73 -12.38
CA LYS A 5 -18.61 15.49 -11.53
C LYS A 5 -18.83 14.77 -10.19
N LYS A 6 -19.84 13.89 -10.06
CA LYS A 6 -20.04 13.15 -8.79
C LYS A 6 -19.00 12.05 -8.53
N ASN A 7 -18.37 11.51 -9.57
CA ASN A 7 -17.51 10.32 -9.48
C ASN A 7 -16.01 10.62 -9.41
N VAL A 8 -15.59 11.87 -9.68
CA VAL A 8 -14.17 12.29 -9.69
C VAL A 8 -13.42 11.89 -8.41
N PRO A 9 -13.94 12.15 -7.19
CA PRO A 9 -13.23 11.78 -5.96
C PRO A 9 -13.04 10.26 -5.79
N THR A 10 -13.96 9.47 -6.32
CA THR A 10 -13.89 8.01 -6.27
C THR A 10 -12.86 7.48 -7.28
N ILE A 11 -12.82 8.06 -8.48
CA ILE A 11 -11.84 7.74 -9.51
C ILE A 11 -10.43 8.05 -9.02
N ASP A 12 -10.23 9.22 -8.41
CA ASP A 12 -8.94 9.64 -7.87
C ASP A 12 -8.40 8.67 -6.82
N ARG A 13 -9.25 8.24 -5.87
CA ARG A 13 -8.84 7.26 -4.85
C ARG A 13 -8.43 5.94 -5.46
N ARG A 14 -9.17 5.45 -6.45
CA ARG A 14 -8.87 4.19 -7.15
C ARG A 14 -7.58 4.30 -7.96
N ALA A 15 -7.36 5.42 -8.63
CA ALA A 15 -6.15 5.66 -9.41
C ALA A 15 -4.91 5.75 -8.51
N VAL A 16 -4.99 6.47 -7.38
CA VAL A 16 -3.89 6.53 -6.40
C VAL A 16 -3.58 5.15 -5.84
N PHE A 17 -4.61 4.37 -5.49
CA PHE A 17 -4.44 3.00 -5.01
C PHE A 17 -3.78 2.09 -6.05
N ALA A 18 -4.28 2.09 -7.29
CA ALA A 18 -3.71 1.29 -8.38
C ALA A 18 -2.25 1.66 -8.67
N MET A 19 -1.92 2.95 -8.71
CA MET A 19 -0.54 3.39 -8.90
C MET A 19 0.37 2.93 -7.76
N ARG A 20 -0.12 2.97 -6.52
CA ARG A 20 0.62 2.41 -5.38
C ARG A 20 0.79 0.89 -5.47
N MET A 21 -0.20 0.17 -5.98
CA MET A 21 -0.12 -1.26 -6.26
C MET A 21 0.82 -1.61 -7.42
N ILE A 22 1.35 -0.64 -8.17
CA ILE A 22 2.38 -0.83 -9.21
C ILE A 22 3.74 -0.24 -8.77
N GLY A 23 3.83 0.31 -7.54
CA GLY A 23 5.04 0.96 -7.02
C GLY A 23 5.28 2.35 -7.61
N LYS A 24 4.25 2.95 -8.23
CA LYS A 24 4.34 4.22 -8.94
C LYS A 24 3.77 5.38 -8.12
N GLY A 25 4.40 6.55 -8.25
CA GLY A 25 4.11 7.77 -7.49
C GLY A 25 3.17 8.74 -8.20
N ALA A 26 3.02 9.94 -7.62
CA ALA A 26 2.18 11.00 -8.15
C ALA A 26 2.60 11.47 -9.57
N LYS A 27 3.91 11.55 -9.86
CA LYS A 27 4.42 11.96 -11.18
C LYS A 27 3.94 11.03 -12.30
N SER A 28 4.02 9.72 -12.06
CA SER A 28 3.53 8.70 -12.98
C SER A 28 2.01 8.71 -13.11
N LEU A 29 1.27 9.04 -12.03
CA LEU A 29 -0.18 9.21 -12.10
C LEU A 29 -0.55 10.40 -12.99
N HIS A 30 0.18 11.51 -12.89
CA HIS A 30 0.02 12.65 -13.80
C HIS A 30 0.27 12.27 -15.26
N LYS A 31 1.37 11.56 -15.54
CA LYS A 31 1.66 11.09 -16.90
C LYS A 31 0.55 10.16 -17.42
N PHE A 32 0.10 9.21 -16.61
CA PHE A 32 -0.98 8.29 -16.94
C PHE A 32 -2.30 9.03 -17.24
N SER A 33 -2.68 9.99 -16.38
CA SER A 33 -3.90 10.77 -16.58
C SER A 33 -3.89 11.57 -17.88
N SER A 34 -2.73 12.13 -18.25
CA SER A 34 -2.54 12.88 -19.49
C SER A 34 -2.65 11.95 -20.70
N CYS A 35 -1.98 10.79 -20.67
CA CYS A 35 -2.06 9.80 -21.75
C CYS A 35 -3.48 9.25 -21.96
N MET A 36 -4.24 9.09 -20.89
CA MET A 36 -5.60 8.51 -20.93
C MET A 36 -6.72 9.56 -21.10
N ALA A 37 -6.37 10.83 -21.29
CA ALA A 37 -7.33 11.95 -21.33
C ALA A 37 -8.29 11.98 -20.12
N LEU A 38 -7.81 11.57 -18.95
CA LEU A 38 -8.56 11.61 -17.70
C LEU A 38 -8.55 13.02 -17.10
N PRO A 39 -9.55 13.38 -16.26
CA PRO A 39 -9.51 14.64 -15.52
C PRO A 39 -8.21 14.76 -14.72
N ALA A 40 -7.74 16.01 -14.59
CA ALA A 40 -6.48 16.32 -13.92
C ALA A 40 -6.44 15.67 -12.53
N PRO A 41 -5.40 14.89 -12.22
CA PRO A 41 -5.33 14.12 -10.98
C PRO A 41 -5.19 15.06 -9.78
N VAL A 42 -5.49 14.51 -8.62
CA VAL A 42 -5.48 15.21 -7.34
C VAL A 42 -4.17 15.97 -7.10
N SER A 43 -4.28 17.14 -6.45
CA SER A 43 -3.12 17.90 -6.00
C SER A 43 -2.18 17.06 -5.13
N GLN A 44 -0.89 17.39 -5.11
CA GLN A 44 0.11 16.64 -4.33
C GLN A 44 -0.30 16.47 -2.86
N LYS A 45 -0.80 17.54 -2.22
CA LYS A 45 -1.32 17.48 -0.83
C LYS A 45 -2.44 16.44 -0.66
N SER A 46 -3.34 16.35 -1.62
CA SER A 46 -4.43 15.39 -1.61
C SER A 46 -3.93 13.97 -1.86
N TYR A 47 -2.98 13.79 -2.78
CA TYR A 47 -2.28 12.53 -3.02
C TYR A 47 -1.63 12.03 -1.73
N ASP A 48 -0.86 12.88 -1.04
CA ASP A 48 -0.14 12.53 0.19
C ASP A 48 -1.12 12.12 1.29
N LYS A 49 -2.25 12.82 1.42
CA LYS A 49 -3.31 12.46 2.38
C LYS A 49 -3.96 11.11 2.08
N ILE A 50 -4.22 10.80 0.81
CA ILE A 50 -4.76 9.49 0.41
C ILE A 50 -3.72 8.41 0.65
N ASN A 51 -2.48 8.64 0.24
CA ASN A 51 -1.38 7.71 0.39
C ASN A 51 -1.10 7.39 1.87
N TYR A 52 -1.11 8.40 2.74
CA TYR A 52 -0.97 8.22 4.18
C TYR A 52 -2.06 7.28 4.75
N LYS A 53 -3.32 7.46 4.33
CA LYS A 53 -4.42 6.59 4.76
C LYS A 53 -4.25 5.16 4.27
N ILE A 54 -3.81 4.98 3.02
CA ILE A 54 -3.52 3.66 2.44
C ILE A 54 -2.43 2.98 3.26
N ILE A 55 -1.29 3.65 3.48
CA ILE A 55 -0.17 3.11 4.26
C ILE A 55 -0.66 2.69 5.65
N ARG A 56 -1.36 3.57 6.36
CA ARG A 56 -1.87 3.26 7.70
C ARG A 56 -2.80 2.04 7.72
N ALA A 57 -3.74 1.95 6.79
CA ALA A 57 -4.66 0.81 6.69
C ALA A 57 -3.91 -0.49 6.37
N THR A 58 -2.99 -0.45 5.40
CA THR A 58 -2.19 -1.61 5.00
C THR A 58 -1.27 -2.08 6.12
N THR A 59 -0.69 -1.17 6.92
CA THR A 59 0.12 -1.54 8.09
C THR A 59 -0.72 -2.31 9.12
N VAL A 60 -1.96 -1.89 9.39
CA VAL A 60 -2.84 -2.59 10.33
C VAL A 60 -3.17 -3.99 9.83
N VAL A 61 -3.56 -4.12 8.56
CA VAL A 61 -3.84 -5.42 7.93
C VAL A 61 -2.61 -6.32 7.97
N ALA A 62 -1.45 -5.81 7.56
CA ALA A 62 -0.19 -6.55 7.58
C ALA A 62 0.15 -7.06 8.98
N ASN A 63 0.05 -6.21 10.02
CA ASN A 63 0.29 -6.61 11.40
C ASN A 63 -0.68 -7.72 11.84
N SER A 64 -1.97 -7.61 11.49
CA SER A 64 -2.95 -8.64 11.83
C SER A 64 -2.68 -9.98 11.11
N CYS A 65 -2.29 -9.93 9.84
CA CYS A 65 -1.97 -11.13 9.07
C CYS A 65 -0.70 -11.79 9.58
N MET A 66 0.34 -11.01 9.89
CA MET A 66 1.59 -11.55 10.41
C MET A 66 1.41 -12.15 11.81
N LYS A 67 0.61 -11.52 12.67
CA LYS A 67 0.29 -12.09 13.98
C LYS A 67 -0.38 -13.45 13.82
N LYS A 68 -1.41 -13.55 12.96
CA LYS A 68 -2.06 -14.84 12.66
C LYS A 68 -1.08 -15.88 12.11
N ALA A 69 -0.21 -15.49 11.19
CA ALA A 69 0.79 -16.39 10.61
C ALA A 69 1.79 -16.88 11.67
N ALA A 70 2.21 -16.02 12.60
CA ALA A 70 3.09 -16.43 13.69
C ALA A 70 2.38 -17.34 14.70
N ASP A 71 1.12 -17.02 15.05
CA ASP A 71 0.30 -17.87 15.90
C ASP A 71 0.11 -19.28 15.25
N GLU A 72 -0.08 -19.34 13.93
CA GLU A 72 -0.14 -20.61 13.16
C GLU A 72 1.19 -21.37 13.15
N GLU A 73 2.32 -20.68 12.95
CA GLU A 73 3.66 -21.28 12.98
C GLU A 73 4.05 -21.82 14.37
N GLU A 74 3.69 -21.11 15.44
CA GLU A 74 3.91 -21.55 16.83
C GLU A 74 3.12 -22.83 17.11
N LEU A 75 1.87 -22.91 16.66
CA LEU A 75 1.04 -24.11 16.82
C LEU A 75 1.60 -25.33 16.06
N LEU A 76 2.19 -25.11 14.88
CA LEU A 76 2.73 -26.19 14.05
C LEU A 76 4.11 -26.68 14.51
N THR A 77 4.95 -25.77 15.00
CA THR A 77 6.38 -26.05 15.26
C THR A 77 6.70 -26.12 16.76
N GLY A 78 5.83 -25.62 17.63
CA GLY A 78 6.05 -25.57 19.09
C GLY A 78 7.18 -24.62 19.53
N SER A 79 7.67 -23.78 18.63
CA SER A 79 8.78 -22.84 18.86
C SER A 79 8.24 -21.43 19.07
N SER A 80 8.52 -20.84 20.23
CA SER A 80 8.09 -19.48 20.62
C SER A 80 9.02 -18.36 20.12
N ASP A 81 10.14 -18.70 19.48
CA ASP A 81 11.18 -17.72 19.09
C ASP A 81 10.95 -17.14 17.69
N ILE A 82 9.77 -16.59 17.44
CA ILE A 82 9.43 -15.91 16.18
C ILE A 82 9.47 -14.39 16.38
N MET A 83 10.63 -13.77 16.18
CA MET A 83 10.73 -12.30 16.15
C MET A 83 10.21 -11.72 14.83
N ILE A 84 8.99 -11.17 14.85
CA ILE A 84 8.36 -10.53 13.70
C ILE A 84 8.84 -9.06 13.61
N LYS A 85 9.70 -8.74 12.65
CA LYS A 85 10.12 -7.35 12.36
C LYS A 85 9.73 -6.97 10.94
N TRP A 86 9.00 -5.87 10.80
CA TRP A 86 8.72 -5.26 9.50
C TRP A 86 9.55 -3.98 9.31
N ARG A 87 9.95 -3.71 8.07
CA ARG A 87 10.48 -2.40 7.64
C ARG A 87 9.85 -2.01 6.31
N TRP A 88 9.01 -0.98 6.34
CA TRP A 88 8.61 -0.26 5.14
C TRP A 88 9.76 0.66 4.73
N ASN A 89 10.53 0.29 3.71
CA ASN A 89 11.50 1.21 3.11
C ASN A 89 10.76 2.16 2.17
N LEU A 90 10.62 3.42 2.58
CA LEU A 90 10.05 4.50 1.77
C LEU A 90 11.03 5.03 0.71
N GLU A 91 12.27 4.53 0.68
CA GLU A 91 13.40 5.13 -0.04
C GLU A 91 13.62 4.66 -1.50
N ASN A 92 12.95 3.60 -1.97
CA ASN A 92 13.15 3.15 -3.35
C ASN A 92 11.82 2.93 -4.09
N SER A 93 11.70 3.61 -5.23
CA SER A 93 10.47 3.74 -6.03
C SER A 93 10.29 2.63 -7.08
N ASP A 94 10.78 1.41 -6.83
CA ASP A 94 10.86 0.39 -7.90
C ASP A 94 10.42 -1.04 -7.56
N SER A 95 9.90 -1.34 -6.37
CA SER A 95 9.28 -2.67 -6.18
C SER A 95 8.25 -2.70 -5.07
N LEU A 96 7.14 -3.34 -5.40
CA LEU A 96 6.04 -3.64 -4.50
C LEU A 96 6.44 -4.67 -3.44
N LEU A 97 5.81 -4.52 -2.28
CA LEU A 97 5.16 -5.61 -1.55
C LEU A 97 5.98 -6.91 -1.43
N SER A 98 7.23 -6.81 -1.00
CA SER A 98 7.79 -7.90 -0.23
C SER A 98 7.25 -7.78 1.19
N CYS A 99 6.07 -8.37 1.44
CA CYS A 99 5.79 -8.93 2.76
C CYS A 99 6.77 -10.09 2.95
N TRP A 100 8.03 -9.77 3.25
CA TRP A 100 8.98 -10.77 3.69
C TRP A 100 8.72 -11.00 5.17
N CYS A 101 8.15 -12.16 5.50
CA CYS A 101 8.26 -12.68 6.85
C CYS A 101 9.73 -13.07 7.03
N MET A 102 10.55 -12.18 7.59
CA MET A 102 11.93 -12.50 7.90
C MET A 102 11.95 -13.27 9.22
N CYS A 103 11.57 -14.55 9.18
CA CYS A 103 11.72 -15.48 10.30
C CYS A 103 13.22 -15.72 10.52
N ARG A 104 13.84 -14.92 11.37
CA ARG A 104 15.24 -15.13 11.75
C ARG A 104 15.27 -16.18 12.86
N TYR A 105 15.40 -17.45 12.48
CA TYR A 105 15.72 -18.51 13.43
C TYR A 105 17.05 -18.17 14.10
N ARG A 106 17.02 -17.98 15.42
CA ARG A 106 18.24 -17.88 16.22
C ARG A 106 18.64 -19.31 16.55
N SER A 107 19.53 -19.88 15.73
CA SER A 107 20.23 -21.13 16.06
C SER A 107 21.10 -20.96 17.30
#